data_AF-A0A972D854-F1
#
_entry.id   AF-A0A972D854-F1
#
_cell.length_a   1.000
_cell.length_b   1.000
_cell.length_c   1.000
_cell.angle_alpha   90.00
_cell.angle_beta   90.00
_cell.angle_gamma   90.00
#
_symmetry.space_group_name_H-M   'P 1'
#
loop_
_entity.id
_entity.type
_entity.pdbx_description
1 polymer ?
#
loop_
_entity_poly.entity_id
_entity_poly.type
_entity_poly.pdbx_seq_one_letter_code
_entity_poly.pdbx_strand_id
1 'polypeptide(L)'
;MKAEKKHSAENINFMVEILLPVKAYVALMAEGGNGSVQIDNLQVEKVEINIDNGVVTLKSITAAEVSAETKNGQLLFADVSGTIRGRTGNGQIRLSAERIDRWPINLSTGNGNILVYTARMPANATIDAQSGIGNIIIFASRSSRTGKWTDGNGENLILLRTGNGSIKVERR
;
A
#
# COMPACT_ATOMS: atom_id res chain seq x y z
N MET A 1 32.16 38.11 21.51
CA MET A 1 32.12 36.65 21.29
C MET A 1 30.71 36.15 21.58
N LYS A 2 29.97 35.66 20.59
CA LYS A 2 28.68 34.96 20.78
C LYS A 2 28.95 33.47 20.74
N ALA A 3 28.60 32.76 21.81
CA ALA A 3 28.61 31.31 21.83
C ALA A 3 27.23 30.81 21.38
N GLU A 4 27.16 30.22 20.18
CA GLU A 4 25.99 29.44 19.76
C GLU A 4 26.12 28.03 20.34
N LYS A 5 25.24 27.68 21.27
CA LYS A 5 25.02 26.28 21.67
C LYS A 5 24.33 25.58 20.50
N LYS A 6 25.09 24.84 19.70
CA LYS A 6 24.55 23.78 18.83
C LYS A 6 23.94 22.70 19.73
N HIS A 7 22.62 22.69 19.85
CA HIS A 7 21.90 21.52 20.35
C HIS A 7 21.95 20.46 19.24
N SER A 8 22.84 19.48 19.40
CA SER A 8 22.76 18.24 18.63
C SER A 8 21.61 17.44 19.24
N ALA A 9 20.45 17.39 18.57
CA ALA A 9 19.39 16.47 18.96
C ALA A 9 19.93 15.05 18.79
N GLU A 10 20.07 14.30 19.90
CA GLU A 10 20.34 12.87 19.83
C GLU A 10 19.18 12.19 19.11
N ASN A 11 19.48 11.50 18.01
CA ASN A 11 18.50 10.67 17.31
C ASN A 11 18.24 9.43 18.17
N ILE A 12 17.23 9.50 19.04
CA ILE A 12 16.78 8.35 19.83
C ILE A 12 15.92 7.46 18.91
N ASN A 13 16.40 6.26 18.63
CA ASN A 13 15.67 5.25 17.88
C ASN A 13 14.91 4.34 18.86
N PHE A 14 13.58 4.29 18.75
CA PHE A 14 12.73 3.41 19.55
C PHE A 14 12.27 2.24 18.70
N MET A 15 12.57 1.02 19.14
CA MET A 15 12.10 -0.22 18.51
C MET A 15 11.24 -0.98 19.51
N VAL A 16 10.05 -1.38 19.08
CA VAL A 16 9.14 -2.22 19.83
C VAL A 16 8.87 -3.46 19.00
N GLU A 17 9.22 -4.63 19.53
CA GLU A 17 8.92 -5.92 18.93
C GLU A 17 7.78 -6.58 19.73
N ILE A 18 6.72 -7.00 19.03
CA ILE A 18 5.54 -7.63 19.65
C ILE A 18 5.32 -8.99 19.00
N LEU A 19 5.45 -10.06 19.78
CA LEU A 19 5.16 -11.42 19.35
C LEU A 19 3.74 -11.82 19.79
N LEU A 20 2.88 -12.13 18.83
CA LEU A 20 1.50 -12.51 19.07
C LEU A 20 1.36 -14.04 19.13
N PRO A 21 0.66 -14.61 20.12
CA PRO A 21 0.34 -16.04 20.13
C PRO A 21 -0.54 -16.42 18.93
N VAL A 22 -0.44 -17.69 18.50
CA VAL A 22 -1.25 -18.23 17.41
C VAL A 22 -2.69 -18.41 17.88
N LYS A 23 -3.53 -17.42 17.61
CA LYS A 23 -4.98 -17.44 17.85
C LYS A 23 -5.69 -16.49 16.89
N ALA A 24 -7.02 -16.60 16.80
CA ALA A 24 -7.81 -15.64 16.05
C ALA A 24 -7.84 -14.28 16.75
N TYR A 25 -7.53 -13.22 16.02
CA TYR A 25 -7.66 -11.83 16.46
C TYR A 25 -8.77 -11.14 15.68
N VAL A 26 -9.49 -10.24 16.34
CA VAL A 26 -10.51 -9.42 15.68
C VAL A 26 -9.87 -8.27 14.93
N ALA A 27 -9.01 -7.49 15.60
CA ALA A 27 -8.40 -6.32 14.98
C ALA A 27 -6.95 -6.11 15.45
N LEU A 28 -6.13 -5.55 14.56
CA LEU A 28 -4.84 -4.94 14.89
C LEU A 28 -4.85 -3.48 14.44
N MET A 29 -4.49 -2.58 15.35
CA MET A 29 -4.41 -1.14 15.09
C MET A 29 -3.04 -0.62 15.49
N ALA A 30 -2.42 0.21 14.65
CA ALA A 30 -1.18 0.89 14.96
C ALA A 30 -1.21 2.34 14.48
N GLU A 31 -0.83 3.27 15.36
CA GLU A 31 -0.81 4.71 15.06
C GLU A 31 0.52 5.33 15.50
N GLY A 32 1.02 6.30 14.74
CA GLY A 32 2.30 6.93 15.04
C GLY A 32 2.62 8.16 14.19
N GLY A 33 3.46 9.03 14.73
CA GLY A 33 3.89 10.26 14.04
C GLY A 33 5.04 10.02 13.06
N ASN A 34 6.10 9.35 13.52
CA ASN A 34 7.29 9.06 12.72
C ASN A 34 7.73 7.63 13.00
N GLY A 35 8.06 6.86 11.97
CA GLY A 35 8.63 5.53 12.15
C GLY A 35 8.20 4.54 11.09
N SER A 36 8.60 3.28 11.26
CA SER A 36 8.18 2.20 10.38
C SER A 36 7.35 1.18 11.14
N VAL A 37 6.30 0.69 10.50
CA VAL A 37 5.49 -0.41 11.00
C VAL A 37 5.72 -1.61 10.07
N GLN A 38 6.12 -2.73 10.65
CA GLN A 38 6.26 -3.99 9.93
C GLN A 38 5.37 -5.03 10.60
N ILE A 39 4.54 -5.69 9.81
CA ILE A 39 3.67 -6.78 10.25
C ILE A 39 3.89 -7.94 9.29
N ASP A 40 4.25 -9.08 9.85
CA ASP A 40 4.49 -10.32 9.12
C ASP A 40 3.58 -11.43 9.67
N ASN A 41 3.07 -12.29 8.79
CA ASN A 41 2.41 -13.56 9.14
C ASN A 41 1.26 -13.42 10.15
N LEU A 42 0.25 -12.60 9.83
CA LEU A 42 -0.89 -12.33 10.70
C LEU A 42 -2.20 -12.82 10.09
N GLN A 43 -3.01 -13.49 10.91
CA GLN A 43 -4.42 -13.79 10.62
C GLN A 43 -5.31 -13.03 11.60
N VAL A 44 -6.12 -12.12 11.08
CA VAL A 44 -6.96 -11.20 11.86
C VAL A 44 -8.16 -10.77 11.02
N GLU A 45 -9.29 -10.37 11.59
CA GLU A 45 -10.40 -9.90 10.75
C GLU A 45 -10.10 -8.53 10.12
N LYS A 46 -9.51 -7.61 10.88
CA LYS A 46 -9.22 -6.23 10.45
C LYS A 46 -7.80 -5.77 10.79
N VAL A 47 -7.14 -5.09 9.85
CA VAL A 47 -5.88 -4.35 10.08
C VAL A 47 -6.09 -2.86 9.77
N GLU A 48 -5.66 -1.99 10.68
CA GLU A 48 -5.73 -0.52 10.51
C GLU A 48 -4.42 0.15 10.95
N ILE A 49 -3.70 0.77 10.02
CA ILE A 49 -2.39 1.38 10.28
C ILE A 49 -2.40 2.85 9.84
N ASN A 50 -2.08 3.77 10.75
CA ASN A 50 -2.02 5.20 10.49
C ASN A 50 -0.66 5.78 10.93
N ILE A 51 0.23 6.06 9.97
CA ILE A 51 1.57 6.62 10.26
C ILE A 51 1.76 7.94 9.53
N ASP A 52 2.01 9.05 10.23
CA ASP A 52 2.18 10.34 9.57
C ASP A 52 3.40 10.34 8.62
N ASN A 53 4.58 9.96 9.11
CA ASN A 53 5.80 9.90 8.30
C ASN A 53 6.54 8.56 8.46
N GLY A 54 6.72 7.83 7.35
CA GLY A 54 7.59 6.65 7.32
C GLY A 54 7.10 5.51 6.43
N VAL A 55 7.34 4.27 6.83
CA VAL A 55 7.13 3.09 5.98
C VAL A 55 6.22 2.08 6.68
N VAL A 56 5.17 1.64 5.99
CA VAL A 56 4.33 0.53 6.43
C VAL A 56 4.59 -0.66 5.52
N THR A 57 4.99 -1.79 6.12
CA THR A 57 5.20 -3.05 5.42
C THR A 57 4.27 -4.11 5.99
N LEU A 58 3.39 -4.63 5.16
CA LEU A 58 2.47 -5.72 5.49
C LEU A 58 2.81 -6.93 4.61
N LYS A 59 3.20 -8.03 5.23
CA LYS A 59 3.63 -9.24 4.52
C LYS A 59 2.88 -10.47 5.03
N SER A 60 2.37 -11.28 4.10
CA SER A 60 1.71 -12.56 4.40
C SER A 60 0.57 -12.37 5.43
N ILE A 61 -0.33 -11.43 5.13
CA ILE A 61 -1.47 -11.08 5.98
C ILE A 61 -2.73 -11.70 5.40
N THR A 62 -3.51 -12.38 6.24
CA THR A 62 -4.85 -12.84 5.90
C THR A 62 -5.86 -12.09 6.75
N ALA A 63 -6.61 -11.19 6.11
CA ALA A 63 -7.67 -10.44 6.77
C ALA A 63 -8.93 -10.29 5.91
N ALA A 64 -10.04 -9.89 6.52
CA ALA A 64 -11.21 -9.47 5.75
C ALA A 64 -11.00 -8.06 5.18
N GLU A 65 -10.45 -7.16 5.99
CA GLU A 65 -10.12 -5.78 5.61
C GLU A 65 -8.73 -5.36 6.08
N VAL A 66 -8.00 -4.68 5.20
CA VAL A 66 -6.70 -4.05 5.48
C VAL A 66 -6.75 -2.59 5.06
N SER A 67 -6.50 -1.69 6.00
CA SER A 67 -6.38 -0.24 5.77
C SER A 67 -5.01 0.24 6.23
N ALA A 68 -4.28 0.93 5.36
CA ALA A 68 -3.03 1.59 5.74
C ALA A 68 -2.96 3.00 5.13
N GLU A 69 -2.67 4.00 5.96
CA GLU A 69 -2.56 5.40 5.57
C GLU A 69 -1.26 6.03 6.06
N THR A 70 -0.65 6.85 5.19
CA THR A 70 0.44 7.75 5.57
C THR A 70 0.27 9.17 5.03
N LYS A 71 0.81 10.20 5.70
CA LYS A 71 0.89 11.55 5.09
C LYS A 71 2.10 11.65 4.17
N ASN A 72 3.27 11.23 4.64
CA ASN A 72 4.51 11.17 3.86
C ASN A 72 5.17 9.82 4.07
N GLY A 73 5.00 8.90 3.13
CA GLY A 73 5.44 7.54 3.39
C GLY A 73 5.23 6.55 2.27
N GLN A 74 5.82 5.38 2.48
CA GLN A 74 5.69 4.24 1.58
C GLN A 74 4.79 3.17 2.18
N LEU A 75 3.88 2.64 1.37
CA LEU A 75 3.07 1.48 1.71
C LEU A 75 3.54 0.29 0.87
N LEU A 76 3.91 -0.80 1.53
CA LEU A 76 4.40 -2.03 0.93
C LEU A 76 3.48 -3.17 1.35
N PHE A 77 2.73 -3.73 0.41
CA PHE A 77 1.89 -4.90 0.60
C PHE A 77 2.49 -6.08 -0.17
N ALA A 78 2.75 -7.19 0.52
CA ALA A 78 3.26 -8.42 -0.06
C ALA A 78 2.40 -9.60 0.40
N ASP A 79 1.73 -10.28 -0.52
CA ASP A 79 0.87 -11.43 -0.25
C ASP A 79 -0.18 -11.16 0.85
N VAL A 80 -0.90 -10.04 0.68
CA VAL A 80 -2.00 -9.64 1.56
C VAL A 80 -3.32 -10.10 0.94
N SER A 81 -4.11 -10.86 1.71
CA SER A 81 -5.44 -11.34 1.34
C SER A 81 -6.52 -10.52 2.07
N GLY A 82 -7.64 -10.30 1.38
CA GLY A 82 -8.73 -9.46 1.86
C GLY A 82 -8.92 -8.19 1.04
N THR A 83 -9.90 -7.37 1.43
CA THR A 83 -10.10 -6.05 0.83
C THR A 83 -8.98 -5.11 1.27
N ILE A 84 -8.26 -4.49 0.32
CA ILE A 84 -7.12 -3.63 0.61
C ILE A 84 -7.46 -2.17 0.30
N ARG A 85 -7.23 -1.28 1.27
CA ARG A 85 -7.27 0.18 1.12
C ARG A 85 -5.92 0.76 1.54
N GLY A 86 -5.20 1.36 0.58
CA GLY A 86 -3.90 1.98 0.81
C GLY A 86 -3.91 3.44 0.38
N ARG A 87 -3.50 4.35 1.26
CA ARG A 87 -3.49 5.78 0.98
C ARG A 87 -2.20 6.44 1.42
N THR A 88 -1.61 7.28 0.57
CA THR A 88 -0.53 8.18 1.01
C THR A 88 -0.69 9.58 0.46
N GLY A 89 -0.34 10.62 1.22
CA GLY A 89 -0.31 11.99 0.71
C GLY A 89 0.84 12.17 -0.27
N ASN A 90 2.05 11.89 0.20
CA ASN A 90 3.28 11.90 -0.58
C ASN A 90 4.05 10.59 -0.38
N GLY A 91 4.24 9.85 -1.47
CA GLY A 91 5.06 8.65 -1.48
C GLY A 91 4.47 7.52 -2.30
N GLN A 92 5.16 6.39 -2.27
CA GLN A 92 4.92 5.28 -3.17
C GLN A 92 4.03 4.22 -2.51
N ILE A 93 3.15 3.63 -3.30
CA ILE A 93 2.44 2.41 -2.91
C ILE A 93 2.93 1.27 -3.80
N ARG A 94 3.31 0.15 -3.19
CA ARG A 94 3.64 -1.08 -3.89
C ARG A 94 2.79 -2.24 -3.37
N LEU A 95 2.16 -2.97 -4.28
CA LEU A 95 1.45 -4.21 -3.98
C LEU A 95 2.07 -5.33 -4.82
N SER A 96 2.40 -6.46 -4.19
CA SER A 96 2.84 -7.69 -4.86
C SER A 96 2.02 -8.86 -4.33
N ALA A 97 1.45 -9.67 -5.21
CA ALA A 97 0.67 -10.84 -4.82
C ALA A 97 0.71 -11.92 -5.92
N GLU A 98 0.39 -13.17 -5.58
CA GLU A 98 0.17 -14.20 -6.61
C GLU A 98 -1.00 -13.82 -7.53
N ARG A 99 -2.06 -13.26 -6.95
CA ARG A 99 -3.30 -12.85 -7.62
C ARG A 99 -3.85 -11.56 -7.03
N ILE A 100 -4.32 -10.67 -7.88
CA ILE A 100 -4.93 -9.37 -7.48
C ILE A 100 -6.45 -9.33 -7.76
N ASP A 101 -7.05 -10.46 -8.11
CA ASP A 101 -8.42 -10.60 -8.61
C ASP A 101 -9.31 -11.45 -7.71
N ARG A 102 -8.98 -11.51 -6.42
CA ARG A 102 -9.74 -12.26 -5.42
C ARG A 102 -10.59 -11.37 -4.52
N TRP A 103 -10.15 -10.12 -4.34
CA TRP A 103 -10.79 -9.12 -3.49
C TRP A 103 -10.62 -7.72 -4.09
N PRO A 104 -11.46 -6.76 -3.69
CA PRO A 104 -11.30 -5.37 -4.09
C PRO A 104 -9.99 -4.77 -3.56
N ILE A 105 -9.34 -3.97 -4.40
CA ILE A 105 -8.11 -3.25 -4.07
C ILE A 105 -8.32 -1.77 -4.40
N ASN A 106 -8.06 -0.88 -3.45
CA ASN A 106 -8.11 0.56 -3.66
C ASN A 106 -6.81 1.20 -3.16
N LEU A 107 -6.00 1.70 -4.08
CA LEU A 107 -4.72 2.34 -3.78
C LEU A 107 -4.73 3.78 -4.31
N SER A 108 -4.40 4.74 -3.45
CA SER A 108 -4.40 6.15 -3.82
C SER A 108 -3.20 6.92 -3.27
N THR A 109 -2.60 7.79 -4.08
CA THR A 109 -1.54 8.71 -3.63
C THR A 109 -1.74 10.13 -4.16
N GLY A 110 -1.41 11.16 -3.38
CA GLY A 110 -1.41 12.54 -3.87
C GLY A 110 -0.23 12.77 -4.82
N ASN A 111 0.98 12.56 -4.32
CA ASN A 111 2.22 12.64 -5.10
C ASN A 111 3.03 11.35 -4.92
N GLY A 112 3.09 10.52 -5.95
CA GLY A 112 3.89 9.32 -5.96
C GLY A 112 3.38 8.26 -6.92
N ASN A 113 4.16 7.18 -7.02
CA ASN A 113 3.88 6.09 -7.94
C ASN A 113 3.06 4.99 -7.26
N ILE A 114 2.22 4.32 -8.04
CA ILE A 114 1.55 3.08 -7.64
C ILE A 114 2.09 1.95 -8.51
N LEU A 115 2.65 0.93 -7.87
CA LEU A 115 3.24 -0.24 -8.53
C LEU A 115 2.50 -1.49 -8.07
N VAL A 116 1.89 -2.21 -9.00
CA VAL A 116 1.18 -3.47 -8.72
C VAL A 116 1.85 -4.59 -9.51
N TYR A 117 2.26 -5.64 -8.81
CA TYR A 117 2.84 -6.84 -9.38
C TYR A 117 1.94 -8.04 -9.07
N THR A 118 1.64 -8.82 -10.10
CA THR A 118 0.85 -10.06 -9.99
C THR A 118 1.55 -11.21 -10.67
N ALA A 119 1.58 -12.40 -10.08
CA ALA A 119 2.19 -13.58 -10.72
C ALA A 119 1.33 -14.11 -11.88
N ARG A 120 0.01 -14.06 -11.70
CA ARG A 120 -0.97 -14.53 -12.68
C ARG A 120 -1.69 -13.35 -13.32
N MET A 121 -2.06 -13.50 -14.59
CA MET A 121 -3.01 -12.59 -15.22
C MET A 121 -4.32 -12.64 -14.41
N PRO A 122 -4.90 -11.49 -14.04
CA PRO A 122 -6.23 -11.44 -13.45
C PRO A 122 -7.26 -12.10 -14.38
N ALA A 123 -8.27 -12.74 -13.82
CA ALA A 123 -9.46 -13.23 -14.51
C ALA A 123 -10.71 -12.65 -13.82
N ASN A 124 -11.75 -12.29 -14.58
CA ASN A 124 -12.97 -11.68 -14.04
C ASN A 124 -12.68 -10.42 -13.17
N ALA A 125 -11.82 -9.54 -13.67
CA ALA A 125 -11.39 -8.36 -12.94
C ALA A 125 -11.37 -7.11 -13.81
N THR A 126 -11.58 -5.96 -13.19
CA THR A 126 -11.39 -4.64 -13.80
C THR A 126 -10.29 -3.90 -13.06
N ILE A 127 -9.25 -3.49 -13.79
CA ILE A 127 -8.28 -2.50 -13.34
C ILE A 127 -8.73 -1.16 -13.89
N ASP A 128 -9.01 -0.22 -13.00
CA ASP A 128 -9.32 1.17 -13.33
C ASP A 128 -8.22 2.04 -12.71
N ALA A 129 -7.42 2.69 -13.55
CA ALA A 129 -6.31 3.54 -13.16
C ALA A 129 -6.54 4.98 -13.63
N GLN A 130 -6.23 5.96 -12.77
CA GLN A 130 -6.20 7.37 -13.14
C GLN A 130 -5.00 8.09 -12.52
N SER A 131 -4.37 8.94 -13.32
CA SER A 131 -3.25 9.80 -12.93
C SER A 131 -3.56 11.24 -13.35
N GLY A 132 -3.43 12.21 -12.45
CA GLY A 132 -3.54 13.63 -12.84
C GLY A 132 -2.41 14.01 -13.79
N ILE A 133 -1.17 13.73 -13.39
CA ILE A 133 0.06 13.90 -14.15
C ILE A 133 0.94 12.65 -14.02
N GLY A 134 1.16 11.95 -15.13
CA GLY A 134 2.03 10.79 -15.20
C GLY A 134 1.55 9.73 -16.19
N ASN A 135 2.35 8.68 -16.35
CA ASN A 135 2.05 7.59 -17.27
C ASN A 135 1.32 6.46 -16.56
N ILE A 136 0.39 5.83 -17.26
CA ILE A 136 -0.27 4.61 -16.81
C ILE A 136 0.20 3.49 -17.73
N ILE A 137 0.66 2.39 -17.14
CA ILE A 137 1.06 1.18 -17.86
C ILE A 137 0.34 0.00 -17.24
N ILE A 138 -0.57 -0.65 -17.95
CA ILE A 138 -1.27 -1.86 -17.50
C ILE A 138 -0.93 -2.98 -18.47
N PHE A 139 -0.21 -4.00 -18.00
CA PHE A 139 0.21 -5.15 -18.82
C PHE A 139 0.80 -4.75 -20.18
N ALA A 140 1.80 -3.85 -20.15
CA ALA A 140 2.47 -3.24 -21.31
C ALA A 140 1.64 -2.25 -22.15
N SER A 141 0.31 -2.19 -21.98
CA SER A 141 -0.51 -1.14 -22.58
C SER A 141 -0.27 0.19 -21.90
N ARG A 142 0.04 1.23 -22.69
CA ARG A 142 0.35 2.58 -22.19
C ARG A 142 -0.83 3.52 -22.43
N SER A 143 -1.11 4.35 -21.44
CA SER A 143 -2.07 5.43 -21.57
C SER A 143 -1.66 6.65 -20.73
N SER A 144 -2.30 7.78 -21.00
CA SER A 144 -2.17 9.00 -20.21
C SER A 144 -3.50 9.31 -19.52
N ARG A 145 -3.42 9.86 -18.31
CA ARG A 145 -4.54 10.27 -17.45
C ARG A 145 -5.50 9.19 -16.96
N THR A 146 -5.95 8.29 -17.83
CA THR A 146 -6.84 7.17 -17.48
C THR A 146 -6.35 5.89 -18.17
N GLY A 147 -6.57 4.74 -17.53
CA GLY A 147 -6.27 3.43 -18.09
C GLY A 147 -7.27 2.42 -17.54
N LYS A 148 -7.89 1.64 -18.41
CA LYS A 148 -8.83 0.60 -18.03
C LYS A 148 -8.44 -0.71 -18.68
N TRP A 149 -8.47 -1.78 -17.90
CA TRP A 149 -8.28 -3.14 -18.37
C TRP A 149 -9.36 -3.99 -17.71
N THR A 150 -10.05 -4.82 -18.49
CA THR A 150 -11.10 -5.70 -17.97
C THR A 150 -10.95 -7.06 -18.63
N ASP A 151 -11.07 -8.12 -17.83
CA ASP A 151 -11.23 -9.49 -18.29
C ASP A 151 -12.50 -10.10 -17.68
N GLY A 152 -13.18 -10.96 -18.46
CA GLY A 152 -14.47 -11.56 -18.09
C GLY A 152 -15.53 -10.52 -17.70
N ASN A 153 -16.28 -10.80 -16.63
CA ASN A 153 -17.36 -9.91 -16.14
C ASN A 153 -16.84 -8.70 -15.35
N GLY A 154 -15.56 -8.66 -15.01
CA GLY A 154 -14.98 -7.56 -14.24
C GLY A 154 -15.44 -7.45 -12.79
N GLU A 155 -15.83 -8.56 -12.15
CA GLU A 155 -16.37 -8.61 -10.77
C GLU A 155 -15.42 -8.04 -9.72
N ASN A 156 -14.12 -8.29 -9.87
CA ASN A 156 -13.11 -7.82 -8.93
C ASN A 156 -12.54 -6.48 -9.38
N LEU A 157 -12.78 -5.43 -8.60
CA LEU A 157 -12.33 -4.07 -8.92
C LEU A 157 -10.99 -3.73 -8.26
N ILE A 158 -10.02 -3.32 -9.08
CA ILE A 158 -8.72 -2.78 -8.68
C ILE A 158 -8.69 -1.30 -9.08
N LEU A 159 -8.86 -0.42 -8.10
CA LEU A 159 -8.89 1.03 -8.25
C LEU A 159 -7.51 1.63 -7.90
N LEU A 160 -6.89 2.32 -8.86
CA LEU A 160 -5.58 2.92 -8.71
C LEU A 160 -5.64 4.41 -9.03
N ARG A 161 -5.25 5.28 -8.11
CA ARG A 161 -5.38 6.75 -8.28
C ARG A 161 -4.12 7.49 -7.85
N THR A 162 -3.58 8.35 -8.70
CA THR A 162 -2.50 9.27 -8.30
C THR A 162 -2.77 10.69 -8.77
N GLY A 163 -2.45 11.70 -7.96
CA GLY A 163 -2.48 13.11 -8.39
C GLY A 163 -1.31 13.37 -9.34
N ASN A 164 -0.09 13.21 -8.84
CA ASN A 164 1.16 13.35 -9.59
C ASN A 164 2.01 12.09 -9.42
N GLY A 165 2.10 11.28 -10.46
CA GLY A 165 2.91 10.08 -10.50
C GLY A 165 2.42 9.08 -11.53
N SER A 166 3.19 8.02 -11.69
CA SER A 166 2.87 6.95 -12.64
C SER A 166 2.20 5.77 -11.95
N ILE A 167 1.31 5.10 -12.69
CA ILE A 167 0.70 3.84 -12.27
C ILE A 167 1.24 2.75 -13.17
N LYS A 168 1.74 1.66 -12.58
CA LYS A 168 2.22 0.52 -13.34
C LYS A 168 1.65 -0.77 -12.76
N VAL A 169 1.02 -1.56 -13.61
CA VAL A 169 0.58 -2.94 -13.32
C VAL A 169 1.32 -3.88 -14.25
N GLU A 170 2.06 -4.82 -13.67
CA GLU A 170 2.87 -5.79 -14.42
C GLU A 170 2.63 -7.21 -13.91
N ARG A 171 2.75 -8.16 -14.84
CA ARG A 171 2.88 -9.57 -14.49
C ARG A 171 4.37 -9.89 -14.29
N ARG A 172 4.73 -10.50 -13.16
CA ARG A 172 6.12 -10.87 -12.82
C ARG A 172 6.20 -12.23 -12.18
#